data_AF-A0A355FKK8-F1
#
_entry.id   AF-A0A355FKK8-F1
#
_cell.length_a   1.000
_cell.length_b   1.000
_cell.length_c   1.000
_cell.angle_alpha   90.00
_cell.angle_beta   90.00
_cell.angle_gamma   90.00
#
_symmetry.space_group_name_H-M   'P 1'
#
loop_
_entity.id
_entity.type
_entity.pdbx_description
1 polymer ?
#
loop_
_entity_poly.entity_id
_entity_poly.type
_entity_poly.pdbx_seq_one_letter_code
_entity_poly.pdbx_strand_id
1 'polypeptide(L)'
;VQNLRCHVIPGKVVFQGILHKQIFFVNEDNVVVHQGVDIPFSGFVDIPEAVPGQFCQLTATVEFIDFELLNPTQLRETTVILVNVQLLDTAPFQLLRMMNVNMDRPAVFNGVKQAYIARGPGSSIKG
;
A
#
# COMPACT_ATOMS: atom_id res chain seq x y z
N VAL A 1 0.26 4.09 13.52
CA VAL A 1 0.73 2.79 12.96
C VAL A 1 1.36 3.04 11.61
N GLN A 2 2.48 2.40 11.29
CA GLN A 2 3.26 2.62 10.07
C GLN A 2 3.79 1.31 9.51
N ASN A 3 4.34 1.35 8.29
CA ASN A 3 5.04 0.23 7.64
C ASN A 3 4.21 -1.07 7.57
N LEU A 4 2.91 -0.93 7.32
CA LEU A 4 2.01 -2.06 7.12
C LEU A 4 2.38 -2.83 5.86
N ARG A 5 2.46 -4.16 5.98
CA ARG A 5 2.68 -5.07 4.86
C ARG A 5 1.85 -6.33 5.08
N CYS A 6 1.37 -6.91 3.99
CA CYS A 6 0.73 -8.22 4.02
C CYS A 6 1.22 -9.12 2.91
N HIS A 7 1.05 -10.42 3.14
CA HIS A 7 1.29 -11.47 2.19
C HIS A 7 0.12 -12.45 2.21
N VAL A 8 -0.35 -12.83 1.01
CA VAL A 8 -1.45 -13.76 0.83
C VAL A 8 -0.88 -15.16 0.60
N ILE A 9 -1.28 -16.09 1.44
CA ILE A 9 -1.03 -17.53 1.28
C ILE A 9 -2.39 -18.24 1.12
N PRO A 10 -2.44 -19.51 0.70
CA PRO A 10 -3.72 -20.20 0.54
C PRO A 10 -4.57 -20.15 1.82
N GLY A 11 -5.77 -19.59 1.72
CA GLY A 11 -6.76 -19.49 2.80
C GLY A 11 -6.42 -18.51 3.93
N LYS A 12 -5.35 -17.70 3.81
CA LYS A 12 -4.89 -16.84 4.91
C LYS A 12 -4.14 -15.61 4.41
N VAL A 13 -4.29 -14.51 5.15
CA VAL A 13 -3.47 -13.31 4.99
C VAL A 13 -2.60 -13.12 6.20
N VAL A 14 -1.29 -13.06 6.01
CA VAL A 14 -0.31 -12.72 7.05
C VAL A 14 -0.03 -11.23 6.95
N PHE A 15 -0.04 -10.51 8.07
CA PHE A 15 0.24 -9.08 8.11
C PHE A 15 1.31 -8.73 9.15
N GLN A 16 2.00 -7.62 8.90
CA GLN A 16 3.03 -7.05 9.74
C GLN A 16 2.90 -5.52 9.74
N GLY A 17 3.33 -4.90 10.83
CA GLY A 17 3.34 -3.44 10.98
C GLY A 17 4.20 -2.98 12.14
N ILE A 18 4.34 -1.66 12.25
CA ILE A 18 5.05 -1.01 13.37
C ILE A 18 4.09 -0.04 14.06
N LEU A 19 3.88 -0.24 15.36
CA LEU A 19 3.30 0.77 16.24
C LEU A 19 4.41 1.76 16.62
N HIS A 20 4.43 2.88 15.90
CA HIS A 20 5.27 4.03 16.22
C HIS A 20 4.53 4.96 17.18
N LYS A 21 5.09 5.21 18.37
CA LYS A 21 4.50 6.07 19.41
C LYS A 21 5.56 6.90 20.15
N GLN A 22 5.11 7.92 20.86
CA GLN A 22 5.94 8.77 21.71
C GLN A 22 5.39 8.76 23.13
N ILE A 23 6.27 8.53 24.11
CA ILE A 23 5.96 8.63 25.53
C ILE A 23 6.44 9.99 26.00
N PHE A 24 5.55 10.79 26.58
CA PHE A 24 5.88 12.08 27.18
C PHE A 24 5.84 11.96 28.70
N PHE A 25 6.87 12.43 29.39
CA PHE A 25 6.96 12.38 30.85
C PHE A 25 7.79 13.53 31.42
N VAL A 26 7.66 13.77 32.73
CA VAL A 26 8.48 14.74 33.46
C VAL A 26 9.66 13.98 34.08
N ASN A 27 10.88 14.44 33.81
CA ASN A 27 12.10 13.83 34.34
C ASN A 27 12.44 14.36 35.76
N GLU A 28 13.55 13.89 36.33
CA GLU A 28 14.02 14.30 37.66
C GLU A 28 14.36 15.80 37.75
N ASP A 29 14.68 16.45 36.63
CA ASP A 29 14.94 17.89 36.55
C ASP A 29 13.66 18.74 36.42
N ASN A 30 12.49 18.12 36.54
CA ASN A 30 11.18 18.75 36.38
C ASN A 30 10.95 19.35 34.97
N VAL A 31 11.52 18.71 33.95
CA VAL A 31 11.37 19.09 32.53
C VAL A 31 10.56 18.04 31.78
N VAL A 32 9.71 18.49 30.86
CA VAL A 32 8.99 17.60 29.94
C VAL A 32 9.94 17.09 28.87
N VAL A 33 10.09 15.77 28.80
CA VAL A 33 10.88 15.07 27.79
C VAL A 33 10.00 14.06 27.05
N HIS A 34 10.52 13.51 25.95
CA HIS A 34 9.84 12.45 25.21
C HIS A 34 10.80 11.33 24.81
N GLN A 35 10.23 10.13 24.66
CA GLN A 35 10.92 8.96 24.13
C GLN A 35 10.10 8.34 23.00
N GLY A 36 10.69 8.20 21.82
CA GLY A 36 10.12 7.47 20.69
C GLY A 36 10.27 5.97 20.88
N VAL A 37 9.22 5.22 20.56
CA VAL A 37 9.21 3.75 20.65
C VAL A 37 8.56 3.17 19.39
N ASP A 38 9.25 2.19 18.80
CA ASP A 38 8.76 1.37 17.69
C ASP A 38 8.52 -0.05 18.16
N ILE A 39 7.27 -0.50 18.11
CA ILE A 39 6.87 -1.85 18.51
C ILE A 39 6.39 -2.60 17.26
N PRO A 40 7.14 -3.61 16.76
CA PRO A 40 6.68 -4.44 15.66
C PRO A 40 5.50 -5.30 16.12
N PHE A 41 4.49 -5.42 15.28
CA PHE A 41 3.40 -6.38 15.48
C PHE A 41 3.16 -7.16 14.20
N SER A 42 2.65 -8.38 14.36
CA SER A 42 2.31 -9.26 13.25
C SER A 42 1.18 -10.17 13.64
N GLY A 43 0.41 -10.61 12.65
CA GLY A 43 -0.67 -11.56 12.85
C GLY A 43 -1.12 -12.16 11.53
N PHE A 44 -2.24 -12.87 11.59
CA PHE A 44 -2.89 -13.39 10.40
C PHE A 44 -4.40 -13.37 10.54
N VAL A 45 -5.09 -13.39 9.41
CA VAL A 45 -6.54 -13.56 9.31
C VAL A 45 -6.81 -14.73 8.40
N ASP A 46 -7.69 -15.63 8.83
CA ASP A 46 -8.21 -16.72 8.01
C ASP A 46 -9.27 -16.17 7.05
N ILE A 47 -9.01 -16.33 5.76
CA ILE A 47 -9.89 -15.90 4.67
C ILE A 47 -9.89 -17.07 3.68
N PRO A 48 -10.84 -18.01 3.77
CA PRO A 48 -10.82 -19.25 2.99
C PRO A 48 -10.68 -19.05 1.47
N GLU A 49 -11.22 -17.95 0.96
CA GLU A 49 -11.17 -17.51 -0.44
C GLU A 49 -9.85 -16.84 -0.85
N ALA A 50 -8.89 -16.67 0.08
CA ALA A 50 -7.61 -16.06 -0.19
C ALA A 50 -6.74 -16.97 -1.07
N VAL A 51 -6.31 -16.43 -2.21
CA VAL A 51 -5.49 -17.13 -3.21
C VAL A 51 -4.18 -16.35 -3.44
N PRO A 52 -3.03 -17.03 -3.50
CA PRO A 52 -1.76 -16.38 -3.83
C PRO A 52 -1.84 -15.59 -5.13
N GLY A 53 -1.30 -14.37 -5.12
CA GLY A 53 -1.32 -13.45 -6.26
C GLY A 53 -2.41 -12.37 -6.18
N GLN A 54 -3.39 -12.50 -5.28
CA GLN A 54 -4.31 -11.41 -4.98
C GLN A 54 -3.59 -10.21 -4.36
N PHE A 55 -4.10 -9.00 -4.64
CA PHE A 55 -3.63 -7.79 -3.99
C PHE A 55 -4.22 -7.72 -2.59
N CYS A 56 -3.37 -7.49 -1.60
CA CYS A 56 -3.81 -7.26 -0.23
C CYS A 56 -3.59 -5.80 0.16
N GLN A 57 -4.62 -5.21 0.78
CA GLN A 57 -4.57 -3.88 1.37
C GLN A 57 -4.84 -3.98 2.87
N LEU A 58 -4.07 -3.21 3.64
CA LEU A 58 -4.22 -3.10 5.08
C LEU A 58 -4.56 -1.67 5.47
N THR A 59 -5.47 -1.53 6.42
CA THR A 59 -5.55 -0.33 7.26
C THR A 59 -5.44 -0.75 8.71
N ALA A 60 -4.77 0.06 9.52
CA ALA A 60 -4.64 -0.22 10.94
C ALA A 60 -4.83 1.07 11.73
N THR A 61 -5.68 1.01 12.73
CA THR A 61 -6.01 2.13 13.61
C THR A 61 -5.86 1.68 15.05
N VAL A 62 -5.29 2.55 15.89
CA VAL A 62 -5.25 2.30 17.33
C VAL A 62 -6.65 2.61 17.88
N GLU A 63 -7.33 1.61 18.40
CA GLU A 63 -8.66 1.79 19.01
C GLU A 63 -8.56 2.15 20.48
N PHE A 64 -7.55 1.64 21.17
CA PHE A 64 -7.40 1.82 22.60
C PHE A 64 -5.94 1.75 23.02
N ILE A 65 -5.57 2.61 23.97
CA ILE A 65 -4.29 2.56 24.67
C ILE A 65 -4.60 2.76 26.16
N ASP A 66 -4.05 1.88 26.98
CA ASP A 66 -4.02 2.02 28.44
C ASP A 66 -2.60 1.79 28.94
N PHE A 67 -2.25 2.43 30.05
CA PHE A 67 -0.94 2.28 30.65
C PHE A 67 -0.96 2.46 32.16
N GLU A 68 -0.02 1.80 32.82
CA GLU A 68 0.19 1.89 34.26
C GLU A 68 1.69 2.01 34.55
N LEU A 69 2.06 3.06 35.29
CA LEU A 69 3.42 3.23 35.76
C LEU A 69 3.64 2.37 37.01
N LEU A 70 4.36 1.26 36.86
CA LEU A 70 4.60 0.30 37.96
C LEU A 70 5.63 0.82 38.97
N ASN A 71 6.59 1.60 38.48
CA ASN A 71 7.60 2.32 39.25
C ASN A 71 8.18 3.43 38.35
N PRO A 72 9.06 4.33 38.86
CA PRO A 72 9.57 5.45 38.07
C PRO A 72 10.25 5.11 36.74
N THR A 73 10.58 3.83 36.49
CA THR A 73 11.30 3.38 35.29
C THR A 73 10.59 2.29 34.48
N GLN A 74 9.43 1.80 34.93
CA GLN A 74 8.73 0.69 34.29
C GLN A 74 7.27 1.04 34.02
N LEU A 75 6.88 0.96 32.75
CA LEU A 75 5.54 1.17 32.24
C LEU A 75 4.96 -0.16 31.77
N ARG A 76 3.77 -0.52 32.26
CA ARG A 76 2.93 -1.55 31.65
C ARG A 76 1.96 -0.87 30.70
N GLU A 77 1.79 -1.41 29.50
CA GLU A 77 0.93 -0.82 28.47
C GLU A 77 0.11 -1.91 27.78
N THR A 78 -1.15 -1.58 27.50
CA THR A 78 -2.05 -2.38 26.68
C THR A 78 -2.49 -1.53 25.50
N THR A 79 -2.17 -1.95 24.28
CA THR A 79 -2.63 -1.29 23.05
C THR A 79 -3.48 -2.25 22.23
N VAL A 80 -4.66 -1.80 21.83
CA VAL A 80 -5.54 -2.50 20.89
C VAL A 80 -5.46 -1.82 19.53
N ILE A 81 -5.10 -2.61 18.52
CA ILE A 81 -5.01 -2.15 17.12
C ILE A 81 -6.06 -2.89 16.32
N LEU A 82 -7.02 -2.16 15.76
CA LEU A 82 -7.93 -2.68 14.74
C LEU A 82 -7.19 -2.75 13.42
N VAL A 83 -7.07 -3.95 12.85
CA VAL A 83 -6.49 -4.18 11.54
C VAL A 83 -7.59 -4.62 10.59
N ASN A 84 -7.82 -3.85 9.52
CA ASN A 84 -8.70 -4.26 8.43
C ASN A 84 -7.87 -4.80 7.28
N VAL A 85 -8.30 -5.94 6.75
CA VAL A 85 -7.69 -6.63 5.61
C VAL A 85 -8.69 -6.62 4.46
N GLN A 86 -8.25 -6.18 3.28
CA GLN A 86 -9.03 -6.26 2.05
C GLN A 86 -8.23 -7.01 0.99
N LEU A 87 -8.89 -7.96 0.32
CA LEU A 87 -8.35 -8.69 -0.82
C LEU A 87 -9.01 -8.21 -2.10
N LEU A 88 -8.20 -8.06 -3.14
CA LEU A 88 -8.62 -7.59 -4.46
C LEU A 88 -8.01 -8.50 -5.53
N ASP A 89 -8.83 -8.97 -6.46
CA ASP A 89 -8.38 -9.75 -7.61
C ASP A 89 -7.67 -8.88 -8.66
N THR A 90 -7.91 -7.57 -8.63
CA THR A 90 -7.32 -6.61 -9.56
C THR A 90 -6.56 -5.52 -8.80
N ALA A 91 -5.61 -4.90 -9.48
CA ALA A 91 -4.78 -3.86 -8.87
C ALA A 91 -5.67 -2.69 -8.38
N PRO A 92 -5.49 -2.21 -7.14
CA PRO A 92 -6.22 -1.06 -6.66
C PRO A 92 -6.00 0.16 -7.56
N PHE A 93 -7.06 0.96 -7.73
CA PHE A 93 -7.08 2.11 -8.64
C PHE A 93 -5.93 3.10 -8.43
N GLN A 94 -5.44 3.23 -7.20
CA GLN A 94 -4.31 4.08 -6.86
C GLN A 94 -2.99 3.59 -7.49
N LEU A 95 -2.78 2.27 -7.58
CA LEU A 95 -1.65 1.70 -8.31
C LEU A 95 -1.81 1.89 -9.82
N LEU A 96 -3.03 1.73 -10.35
CA LEU A 96 -3.32 1.97 -11.77
C LEU A 96 -3.04 3.44 -12.18
N ARG A 97 -3.37 4.41 -11.32
CA ARG A 97 -3.05 5.83 -11.58
C ARG A 97 -1.55 6.10 -11.66
N MET A 98 -0.73 5.41 -10.86
CA MET A 98 0.73 5.55 -10.91
C MET A 98 1.33 4.95 -12.20
N MET A 99 0.68 3.93 -12.76
CA MET A 99 1.07 3.35 -14.06
C MET A 99 0.78 4.29 -15.24
N ASN A 100 -0.16 5.23 -15.11
CA ASN A 100 -0.51 6.20 -16.15
C ASN A 100 0.43 7.40 -16.27
N VAL A 101 1.52 7.48 -15.49
CA VAL A 101 2.46 8.63 -15.52
C VAL A 101 3.49 8.56 -16.68
N ASN A 102 3.28 7.72 -17.70
CA ASN A 102 4.13 7.72 -18.89
C ASN A 102 3.40 7.34 -20.20
N MET A 103 2.15 7.79 -20.38
CA MET A 103 1.46 7.71 -21.69
C MET A 103 1.29 9.05 -22.41
N ASP A 104 1.84 10.14 -21.87
CA ASP A 104 1.82 11.47 -22.51
C ASP A 104 3.01 11.76 -23.43
N ARG A 105 3.79 10.73 -23.77
CA ARG A 105 4.64 10.81 -24.97
C ARG A 105 3.74 10.45 -26.14
N PRO A 106 3.29 11.41 -26.98
CA PRO A 106 2.67 11.02 -28.23
C PRO A 106 3.68 10.14 -28.96
N ALA A 107 3.28 8.92 -29.31
CA ALA A 107 4.03 8.14 -30.26
C ALA A 107 4.00 8.91 -31.59
N VAL A 108 5.01 9.74 -31.82
CA VAL A 108 5.16 10.45 -33.08
C VAL A 108 5.63 9.42 -34.10
N PHE A 109 4.69 8.86 -34.85
CA PHE A 109 5.00 8.17 -36.09
C PHE A 109 5.50 9.22 -37.09
N ASN A 110 6.81 9.43 -37.15
CA ASN A 110 7.45 10.09 -38.27
C ASN A 110 7.40 9.12 -39.46
N GLY A 111 6.22 8.99 -40.07
CA GLY A 111 6.10 8.32 -41.36
C GLY A 111 7.04 9.01 -42.34
N VAL A 112 8.07 8.31 -42.81
CA VAL A 112 8.87 8.79 -43.94
C VAL A 112 7.90 8.93 -45.09
N LYS A 113 7.76 10.15 -45.62
CA LYS A 113 6.89 10.45 -46.76
C LYS A 113 7.51 9.88 -48.05
N GLN A 114 7.69 8.56 -48.13
CA GLN A 114 7.89 7.90 -49.41
C GLN A 114 6.51 7.61 -49.97
N ALA A 115 6.08 8.47 -50.89
CA ALA A 115 4.91 8.23 -51.72
C ALA A 115 5.15 6.94 -52.52
N TYR A 116 4.52 5.85 -52.09
CA TYR A 116 4.37 4.68 -52.95
C TYR A 116 3.38 5.03 -54.05
N ILE A 117 3.89 5.34 -55.24
CA ILE A 117 3.07 5.54 -56.44
C ILE A 117 2.76 4.15 -57.00
N ALA A 118 1.55 3.63 -56.74
CA ALA A 118 1.04 2.49 -57.48
C ALA A 118 0.51 2.98 -58.83
N ARG A 119 1.19 2.62 -59.93
CA ARG A 119 0.65 2.78 -61.29
C ARG A 119 0.06 1.44 -61.74
N GLY A 120 -1.25 1.41 -61.92
CA GLY A 120 -1.95 0.33 -62.64
C GLY A 120 -2.64 0.89 -63.89
N PRO A 121 -2.78 0.12 -64.97
CA PRO A 121 -3.51 0.56 -66.15
C PRO A 121 -5.01 0.69 -65.83
N GLY A 122 -5.51 1.92 -65.70
CA GLY A 122 -6.92 2.20 -65.49
C GLY A 122 -7.64 2.35 -66.83
N SER A 123 -8.51 1.41 -67.18
CA SER A 123 -9.51 1.57 -68.23
C SER A 123 -10.78 2.15 -67.62
N SER A 124 -11.16 3.37 -68.01
CA SER A 124 -12.46 3.95 -67.64
C SER A 124 -13.50 3.53 -68.66
N ILE A 125 -14.46 2.70 -68.26
CA ILE A 125 -15.67 2.44 -69.04
C ILE A 125 -16.80 3.22 -68.37
N LYS A 126 -17.31 4.25 -69.06
CA LYS A 126 -18.58 4.91 -68.71
C LYS A 126 -19.72 4.11 -69.36
N GLY A 127 -20.67 3.67 -68.54
CA GLY A 127 -22.00 3.21 -68.93
C GLY A 127 -23.01 3.86 -68.00
#